data_AF-A0A9W8I7H8-F1
#
_entry.id   AF-A0A9W8I7H8-F1
#
_cell.length_a   1.000
_cell.length_b   1.000
_cell.length_c   1.000
_cell.angle_alpha   90.00
_cell.angle_beta   90.00
_cell.angle_gamma   90.00
#
_symmetry.space_group_name_H-M   'P 1'
#
loop_
_entity.id
_entity.type
_entity.pdbx_description
1 polymer ?
#
loop_
_entity_poly.entity_id
_entity_poly.type
_entity_poly.pdbx_seq_one_letter_code
_entity_poly.pdbx_strand_id
1 'polypeptide(L)'
;MTVADPISAQGDYTDNVYSGKQDHRAQVCTILEQENAIPQHLIDAEVNWFYDVLGLDDMYFMLESPTAVARHITSLYGAQLTSAGQDNAINVTFQNRHESGAVFIHNSVPGMSKTEGPHFEQMIDADYLDISVPQKAYRVESYRSRGKVSKSLDASLRTYFVNACDFVNAAPEGDAVHDISQVSDRTFLAKATPHVLDLYSGVISKVLCRTGPVIVSDKLPSGAHRL
;
A
#
# COMPACT_ATOMS: atom_id res chain seq x y z
N MET A 1 -22.72 30.54 15.15
CA MET A 1 -22.00 29.85 14.05
C MET A 1 -20.65 29.46 14.59
N THR A 2 -20.56 28.28 15.18
CA THR A 2 -19.32 27.70 15.68
C THR A 2 -18.66 27.00 14.50
N VAL A 3 -17.47 27.49 14.13
CA VAL A 3 -16.62 26.88 13.12
C VAL A 3 -16.22 25.51 13.64
N ALA A 4 -16.56 24.46 12.91
CA ALA A 4 -16.18 23.10 13.28
C ALA A 4 -14.66 22.96 13.13
N ASP A 5 -13.99 22.62 14.22
CA ASP A 5 -12.57 22.24 14.21
C ASP A 5 -12.36 21.04 13.25
N PRO A 6 -11.20 20.96 12.55
CA PRO A 6 -10.90 19.83 11.70
C PRO A 6 -10.79 18.58 12.59
N ILE A 7 -11.62 17.59 12.29
CA ILE A 7 -11.60 16.27 12.94
C ILE A 7 -10.21 15.67 12.69
N SER A 8 -9.34 15.69 13.69
CA SER A 8 -8.14 14.85 13.71
C SER A 8 -8.62 13.41 13.80
N ALA A 9 -8.65 12.73 12.66
CA ALA A 9 -8.90 11.30 12.59
C ALA A 9 -7.64 10.59 13.12
N GLN A 10 -7.59 10.31 14.42
CA GLN A 10 -6.62 9.36 14.96
C GLN A 10 -7.00 7.96 14.45
N GLY A 11 -6.29 7.51 13.42
CA GLY A 11 -6.38 6.14 12.92
C GLY A 11 -5.68 5.15 13.85
N ASP A 12 -5.97 3.86 13.67
CA ASP A 12 -5.36 2.76 14.44
C ASP A 12 -3.86 2.64 14.19
N TYR A 13 -3.42 3.18 13.06
CA TYR A 13 -2.04 3.38 12.65
C TYR A 13 -1.80 4.87 12.40
N THR A 14 -0.57 5.30 12.65
CA THR A 14 -0.16 6.65 12.27
C THR A 14 -0.01 6.70 10.75
N ASP A 15 -0.58 7.72 10.10
CA ASP A 15 -0.41 7.93 8.66
C ASP A 15 1.08 8.01 8.32
N ASN A 16 1.47 7.40 7.20
CA ASN A 16 2.82 7.55 6.69
C ASN A 16 3.02 9.00 6.25
N VAL A 17 4.10 9.64 6.70
CA VAL A 17 4.46 11.00 6.26
C VAL A 17 5.84 10.93 5.64
N TYR A 18 5.91 11.16 4.33
CA TYR A 18 7.18 11.19 3.61
C TYR A 18 7.68 12.62 3.44
N SER A 19 8.66 13.01 4.27
CA SER A 19 9.25 14.36 4.23
C SER A 19 9.93 14.69 2.88
N GLY A 20 10.43 13.67 2.17
CA GLY A 20 11.10 13.82 0.86
C GLY A 20 10.15 13.85 -0.34
N LYS A 21 8.83 13.86 -0.14
CA LYS A 21 7.85 13.70 -1.23
C LYS A 21 7.96 14.77 -2.31
N GLN A 22 8.26 16.02 -1.94
CA GLN A 22 8.40 17.11 -2.91
C GLN A 22 9.68 16.99 -3.74
N ASP A 23 10.80 16.61 -3.12
CA ASP A 23 12.06 16.37 -3.85
C ASP A 23 11.93 15.15 -4.77
N HIS A 24 11.26 14.10 -4.29
CA HIS A 24 10.93 12.92 -5.08
C HIS A 24 10.06 13.30 -6.30
N ARG A 25 9.03 14.13 -6.10
CA ARG A 25 8.19 14.67 -7.18
C ARG A 25 9.00 15.46 -8.20
N ALA A 26 9.89 16.34 -7.76
CA ALA A 26 10.73 17.14 -8.65
C ALA A 26 11.62 16.25 -9.54
N GLN A 27 12.23 15.20 -8.97
CA GLN A 27 13.01 14.22 -9.74
C GLN A 27 12.14 13.48 -10.77
N VAL A 28 10.90 13.14 -10.44
CA VAL A 28 9.96 12.53 -11.39
C VAL A 28 9.67 13.46 -12.56
N CYS A 29 9.40 14.75 -12.32
CA CYS A 29 9.19 15.72 -13.39
C CYS A 29 10.40 15.77 -14.33
N THR A 30 11.62 15.88 -13.79
CA THR A 30 12.85 15.91 -14.59
C THR A 30 13.03 14.65 -15.44
N ILE A 31 12.72 13.47 -14.89
CA ILE A 31 12.80 12.20 -15.64
C ILE A 31 11.79 12.20 -16.80
N LEU A 32 10.54 12.61 -16.56
CA LEU A 32 9.50 12.65 -17.59
C LEU A 32 9.82 13.64 -18.72
N GLU A 33 10.42 14.79 -18.38
CA GLU A 33 10.88 15.77 -19.37
C GLU A 33 11.98 15.19 -20.28
N GLN A 34 12.87 14.36 -19.72
CA GLN A 34 13.94 13.70 -20.47
C GLN A 34 13.43 12.54 -21.35
N GLU A 35 12.44 11.78 -20.86
CA GLU A 35 11.83 10.66 -21.61
C GLU A 35 11.04 11.14 -22.84
N ASN A 36 10.50 12.37 -22.80
CA ASN A 36 9.75 13.01 -23.89
C ASN A 36 8.56 12.16 -24.43
N ALA A 37 7.99 11.31 -23.57
CA ALA A 37 6.83 10.46 -23.88
C ALA A 37 5.48 11.17 -23.63
N ILE A 38 5.46 12.15 -22.72
CA ILE A 38 4.31 12.99 -22.40
C ILE A 38 4.61 14.42 -22.90
N PRO A 39 3.68 15.11 -23.58
CA PRO A 39 3.87 16.51 -23.95
C PRO A 39 4.22 17.37 -22.74
N GLN A 40 5.26 18.20 -22.84
CA GLN A 40 5.81 18.93 -21.68
C GLN A 40 4.78 19.75 -20.91
N HIS A 41 3.82 20.38 -21.61
CA HIS A 41 2.75 21.16 -20.99
C HIS A 41 1.74 20.34 -20.18
N LEU A 42 1.74 19.01 -20.30
CA LEU A 42 0.87 18.09 -19.55
C LEU A 42 1.60 17.43 -18.37
N ILE A 43 2.93 17.45 -18.32
CA ILE A 43 3.71 16.74 -17.29
C ILE A 43 3.29 17.19 -15.89
N ASP A 44 3.24 18.49 -15.63
CA ASP A 44 2.84 19.03 -14.32
C ASP A 44 1.42 18.59 -13.94
N ALA A 45 0.49 18.54 -14.89
CA ALA A 45 -0.88 18.13 -14.64
C ALA A 45 -0.96 16.64 -14.26
N GLU A 46 -0.28 15.77 -15.02
CA GLU A 46 -0.25 14.32 -14.77
C GLU A 46 0.46 13.97 -13.47
N VAL A 47 1.60 14.62 -13.19
CA VAL A 47 2.36 14.41 -11.94
C VAL A 47 1.55 14.90 -10.74
N ASN A 48 0.93 16.08 -10.82
CA ASN A 48 0.09 16.58 -9.73
C ASN A 48 -1.11 15.67 -9.49
N TRP A 49 -1.77 15.22 -10.55
CA TRP A 49 -2.88 14.28 -10.44
C TRP A 49 -2.43 12.96 -9.78
N PHE A 50 -1.28 12.40 -10.16
CA PHE A 50 -0.78 11.14 -9.62
C PHE A 50 -0.41 11.22 -8.13
N TYR A 51 0.21 12.32 -7.70
CA TYR A 51 0.69 12.48 -6.32
C TYR A 51 -0.39 12.95 -5.34
N ASP A 52 -1.32 13.81 -5.78
CA ASP A 52 -2.27 14.47 -4.88
C ASP A 52 -3.72 14.00 -5.09
N VAL A 53 -4.14 13.79 -6.33
CA VAL A 53 -5.55 13.53 -6.67
C VAL A 53 -5.88 12.04 -6.62
N LEU A 54 -4.95 11.20 -7.09
CA LEU A 54 -5.10 9.75 -7.07
C LEU A 54 -5.25 9.23 -5.63
N GLY A 55 -4.54 9.87 -4.68
CA GLY A 55 -4.60 9.54 -3.26
C GLY A 55 -3.86 8.23 -2.95
N LEU A 56 -2.62 8.12 -3.44
CA LEU A 56 -1.68 7.07 -3.04
C LEU A 56 -1.09 7.42 -1.67
N ASP A 57 -0.89 6.40 -0.84
CA ASP A 57 -0.26 6.53 0.48
C ASP A 57 1.22 6.94 0.35
N ASP A 58 1.74 7.71 1.29
CA ASP A 58 3.14 8.18 1.28
C ASP A 58 4.16 7.03 1.31
N MET A 59 3.79 5.87 1.86
CA MET A 59 4.62 4.67 1.81
C MET A 59 4.95 4.21 0.39
N TYR A 60 4.04 4.42 -0.56
CA TYR A 60 4.32 4.17 -1.96
C TYR A 60 5.55 4.95 -2.44
N PHE A 61 5.60 6.25 -2.14
CA PHE A 61 6.68 7.14 -2.58
C PHE A 61 7.97 6.96 -1.75
N MET A 62 7.87 6.35 -0.57
CA MET A 62 9.06 5.95 0.20
C MET A 62 9.73 4.70 -0.37
N LEU A 63 8.93 3.77 -0.92
CA LEU A 63 9.42 2.48 -1.42
C LEU A 63 9.79 2.52 -2.90
N GLU A 64 9.07 3.30 -3.69
CA GLU A 64 9.32 3.40 -5.13
C GLU A 64 10.34 4.47 -5.47
N SER A 65 11.20 4.18 -6.43
CA SER A 65 12.16 5.15 -6.95
C SER A 65 11.47 6.19 -7.85
N PRO A 66 12.03 7.41 -8.00
CA PRO A 66 11.52 8.39 -8.95
C PRO A 66 11.39 7.83 -10.38
N THR A 67 12.35 7.03 -10.82
CA THR A 67 12.31 6.37 -12.13
C THR A 67 11.14 5.39 -12.27
N ALA A 68 10.85 4.59 -11.23
CA ALA A 68 9.71 3.68 -11.26
C ALA A 68 8.38 4.45 -11.30
N VAL A 69 8.25 5.50 -10.49
CA VAL A 69 7.06 6.37 -10.48
C VAL A 69 6.86 7.07 -11.83
N ALA A 70 7.92 7.58 -12.47
CA ALA A 70 7.85 8.17 -13.80
C ALA A 70 7.29 7.16 -14.83
N ARG A 71 7.79 5.91 -14.83
CA ARG A 71 7.27 4.85 -15.70
C ARG A 71 5.80 4.52 -15.46
N HIS A 72 5.36 4.52 -14.20
CA HIS A 72 3.95 4.31 -13.85
C HIS A 72 3.07 5.46 -14.40
N ILE A 73 3.52 6.71 -14.28
CA ILE A 73 2.82 7.88 -14.84
C ILE A 73 2.74 7.78 -16.37
N THR A 74 3.87 7.55 -17.05
CA THR A 74 3.91 7.40 -18.52
C THR A 74 2.97 6.31 -19.02
N SER A 75 2.97 5.17 -18.34
CA SER A 75 2.11 4.04 -18.71
C SER A 75 0.63 4.32 -18.46
N LEU A 76 0.31 5.03 -17.36
CA LEU A 76 -1.06 5.42 -17.07
C LEU A 76 -1.58 6.44 -18.09
N TYR A 77 -0.75 7.41 -18.46
CA TYR A 77 -1.05 8.37 -19.53
C TYR A 77 -1.30 7.64 -20.87
N GLY A 78 -0.44 6.70 -21.26
CA GLY A 78 -0.63 5.88 -22.45
C GLY A 78 -1.92 5.03 -22.42
N ALA A 79 -2.27 4.49 -21.25
CA ALA A 79 -3.52 3.76 -21.06
C ALA A 79 -4.75 4.68 -21.20
N GLN A 80 -4.69 5.90 -20.66
CA GLN A 80 -5.74 6.90 -20.84
C GLN A 80 -5.94 7.26 -22.32
N LEU A 81 -4.86 7.53 -23.06
CA LEU A 81 -4.93 7.82 -24.50
C LEU A 81 -5.56 6.67 -25.30
N THR A 82 -5.20 5.43 -24.97
CA THR A 82 -5.74 4.24 -25.63
C THR A 82 -7.23 4.05 -25.33
N SER A 83 -7.65 4.34 -24.10
CA SER A 83 -9.05 4.24 -23.69
C SER A 83 -9.94 5.34 -24.28
N ALA A 84 -9.39 6.51 -24.62
CA ALA A 84 -10.18 7.60 -25.19
C ALA A 84 -10.79 7.26 -26.57
N GLY A 85 -10.25 6.24 -27.25
CA GLY A 85 -10.74 5.76 -28.55
C GLY A 85 -11.62 4.51 -28.51
N GLN A 86 -11.88 3.91 -27.35
CA GLN A 86 -12.72 2.71 -27.21
C GLN A 86 -13.62 2.80 -25.98
N ASP A 87 -14.81 2.20 -26.02
CA ASP A 87 -15.68 2.03 -24.84
C ASP A 87 -15.09 1.08 -23.76
N ASN A 88 -13.83 0.66 -23.93
CA ASN A 88 -13.15 -0.22 -23.00
C ASN A 88 -12.64 0.55 -21.78
N ALA A 89 -12.94 -0.01 -20.61
CA ALA A 89 -12.41 0.47 -19.34
C ALA A 89 -10.88 0.54 -19.38
N ILE A 90 -10.30 1.65 -18.88
CA ILE A 90 -8.86 1.78 -18.67
C ILE A 90 -8.39 0.57 -17.87
N ASN A 91 -7.55 -0.29 -18.46
CA ASN A 91 -6.93 -1.39 -17.75
C ASN A 91 -5.55 -0.93 -17.27
N VAL A 92 -5.49 -0.56 -16.00
CA VAL A 92 -4.24 -0.19 -15.34
C VAL A 92 -3.74 -1.44 -14.66
N THR A 93 -2.55 -1.89 -15.03
CA THR A 93 -1.86 -3.00 -14.38
C THR A 93 -0.38 -2.66 -14.30
N PHE A 94 0.13 -2.52 -13.08
CA PHE A 94 1.54 -2.34 -12.79
C PHE A 94 2.02 -3.42 -11.84
N GLN A 95 3.23 -3.89 -12.08
CA GLN A 95 3.96 -4.70 -11.14
C GLN A 95 5.40 -4.26 -11.14
N ASN A 96 5.95 -4.07 -9.94
CA ASN A 96 7.36 -3.88 -9.72
C ASN A 96 7.80 -4.93 -8.71
N ARG A 97 8.80 -5.75 -9.04
CA ARG A 97 9.32 -6.78 -8.13
C ARG A 97 10.79 -6.49 -7.87
N HIS A 98 11.19 -6.63 -6.62
CA HIS A 98 12.55 -6.40 -6.17
C HIS A 98 12.95 -7.51 -5.17
N GLU A 99 14.22 -7.56 -4.76
CA GLU A 99 14.72 -8.66 -3.94
C GLU A 99 14.03 -8.78 -2.57
N SER A 100 13.66 -7.63 -1.98
CA SER A 100 13.02 -7.55 -0.68
C SER A 100 11.48 -7.47 -0.73
N GLY A 101 10.84 -7.62 -1.89
CA GLY A 101 9.41 -7.35 -1.99
C GLY A 101 8.85 -7.11 -3.40
N ALA A 102 7.65 -6.56 -3.45
CA ALA A 102 6.96 -6.19 -4.68
C ALA A 102 5.84 -5.17 -4.46
N VAL A 103 5.54 -4.40 -5.50
CA VAL A 103 4.39 -3.52 -5.56
C VAL A 103 3.53 -3.91 -6.75
N PHE A 104 2.25 -4.15 -6.51
CA PHE A 104 1.27 -4.49 -7.53
C PHE A 104 0.15 -3.45 -7.53
N ILE A 105 -0.16 -2.86 -8.68
CA ILE A 105 -1.26 -1.89 -8.81
C ILE A 105 -2.18 -2.36 -9.91
N HIS A 106 -3.48 -2.38 -9.66
CA HIS A 106 -4.45 -2.54 -10.72
C HIS A 106 -5.73 -1.77 -10.47
N ASN A 107 -6.48 -1.43 -11.52
CA ASN A 107 -7.81 -0.90 -11.34
C ASN A 107 -8.82 -2.02 -11.01
N SER A 108 -9.70 -1.73 -10.07
CA SER A 108 -10.78 -2.63 -9.65
C SER A 108 -12.03 -1.85 -9.28
N VAL A 109 -13.14 -2.55 -9.06
CA VAL A 109 -14.37 -1.98 -8.50
C VAL A 109 -14.58 -2.63 -7.12
N PRO A 110 -14.87 -1.84 -6.07
CA PRO A 110 -15.17 -2.40 -4.74
C PRO A 110 -16.30 -3.42 -4.80
N GLY A 111 -16.15 -4.54 -4.10
CA GLY A 111 -17.18 -5.57 -4.01
C GLY A 111 -17.37 -6.43 -5.26
N MET A 112 -16.59 -6.22 -6.32
CA MET A 112 -16.61 -7.08 -7.51
C MET A 112 -15.30 -7.86 -7.65
N SER A 113 -15.40 -9.18 -7.53
CA SER A 113 -14.29 -10.08 -7.84
C SER A 113 -14.07 -10.12 -9.35
N LYS A 114 -12.82 -9.93 -9.78
CA LYS A 114 -12.42 -10.12 -11.18
C LYS A 114 -11.90 -11.55 -11.35
N THR A 115 -12.60 -12.35 -12.15
CA THR A 115 -12.16 -13.70 -12.54
C THR A 115 -11.17 -13.69 -13.71
N GLU A 116 -10.97 -12.53 -14.34
CA GLU A 116 -10.07 -12.32 -15.47
C GLU A 116 -9.01 -11.28 -15.08
N GLY A 117 -7.79 -11.44 -15.59
CA GLY A 117 -6.69 -10.49 -15.38
C GLY A 117 -5.46 -11.13 -14.72
N PRO A 118 -4.58 -10.34 -14.09
CA PRO A 118 -3.28 -10.82 -13.63
C PRO A 118 -3.31 -11.64 -12.32
N HIS A 119 -4.46 -11.77 -11.66
CA HIS A 119 -4.63 -12.56 -10.43
C HIS A 119 -3.59 -12.28 -9.33
N PHE A 120 -3.32 -10.99 -9.07
CA PHE A 120 -2.26 -10.59 -8.15
C PHE A 120 -2.38 -11.16 -6.73
N GLU A 121 -3.58 -11.34 -6.19
CA GLU A 121 -3.74 -11.95 -4.86
C GLU A 121 -3.23 -13.40 -4.84
N GLN A 122 -3.62 -14.23 -5.82
CA GLN A 122 -3.14 -15.62 -5.94
C GLN A 122 -1.63 -15.70 -6.16
N MET A 123 -1.10 -14.75 -6.93
CA MET A 123 0.32 -14.64 -7.19
C MET A 123 1.09 -14.22 -5.93
N ILE A 124 0.55 -13.28 -5.14
CA ILE A 124 1.13 -12.86 -3.86
C ILE A 124 1.13 -14.04 -2.87
N ASP A 125 0.03 -14.79 -2.80
CA ASP A 125 -0.08 -15.97 -1.96
C ASP A 125 1.03 -16.98 -2.32
N ALA A 126 1.09 -17.39 -3.59
CA ALA A 126 2.04 -18.40 -4.04
C ALA A 126 3.51 -17.96 -3.96
N ASP A 127 3.82 -16.73 -4.38
CA ASP A 127 5.21 -16.26 -4.51
C ASP A 127 5.80 -15.74 -3.18
N TYR A 128 4.95 -15.39 -2.20
CA TYR A 128 5.40 -14.72 -0.96
C TYR A 128 4.82 -15.32 0.32
N LEU A 129 3.49 -15.50 0.43
CA LEU A 129 2.87 -15.89 1.70
C LEU A 129 2.97 -17.40 1.99
N ASP A 130 2.70 -18.26 1.01
CA ASP A 130 2.70 -19.71 1.16
C ASP A 130 4.10 -20.29 1.40
N ILE A 131 5.13 -19.60 0.88
CA ILE A 131 6.54 -19.98 1.06
C ILE A 131 7.19 -19.34 2.28
N SER A 132 6.44 -18.54 3.06
CA SER A 132 7.00 -17.82 4.20
C SER A 132 7.44 -18.78 5.30
N VAL A 133 8.66 -18.59 5.78
CA VAL A 133 9.26 -19.30 6.92
C VAL A 133 9.76 -18.28 7.95
N PRO A 134 10.04 -18.66 9.21
CA PRO A 134 10.51 -17.70 10.22
C PRO A 134 11.72 -16.87 9.79
N GLN A 135 12.61 -17.44 8.97
CA GLN A 135 13.81 -16.76 8.44
C GLN A 135 13.52 -15.85 7.24
N LYS A 136 12.39 -16.02 6.57
CA LYS A 136 12.00 -15.33 5.34
C LYS A 136 10.49 -15.27 5.26
N ALA A 137 9.92 -14.28 5.93
CA ALA A 137 8.49 -13.99 5.92
C ALA A 137 8.24 -12.66 5.22
N TYR A 138 7.01 -12.50 4.70
CA TYR A 138 6.59 -11.27 4.05
C TYR A 138 5.33 -10.70 4.69
N ARG A 139 5.23 -9.38 4.69
CA ARG A 139 4.02 -8.63 5.02
C ARG A 139 3.40 -8.09 3.74
N VAL A 140 2.08 -8.19 3.66
CA VAL A 140 1.30 -7.59 2.58
C VAL A 140 0.40 -6.49 3.15
N GLU A 141 0.47 -5.31 2.56
CA GLU A 141 -0.41 -4.19 2.86
C GLU A 141 -1.20 -3.84 1.60
N SER A 142 -2.54 -3.84 1.69
CA SER A 142 -3.41 -3.51 0.56
C SER A 142 -4.09 -2.17 0.79
N TYR A 143 -3.96 -1.28 -0.19
CA TYR A 143 -4.55 0.05 -0.17
C TYR A 143 -5.46 0.23 -1.37
N ARG A 144 -6.47 1.08 -1.18
CA ARG A 144 -7.35 1.49 -2.26
C ARG A 144 -7.28 3.00 -2.44
N SER A 145 -7.06 3.44 -3.68
CA SER A 145 -7.01 4.87 -3.99
C SER A 145 -8.34 5.53 -3.63
N ARG A 146 -8.25 6.71 -3.03
CA ARG A 146 -9.44 7.54 -2.72
C ARG A 146 -10.04 8.13 -4.00
N GLY A 147 -9.18 8.45 -4.97
CA GLY A 147 -9.56 8.94 -6.29
C GLY A 147 -9.95 7.83 -7.26
N LYS A 148 -10.67 8.22 -8.31
CA LYS A 148 -10.98 7.36 -9.46
C LYS A 148 -9.88 7.48 -10.51
N VAL A 149 -9.62 6.39 -11.22
CA VAL A 149 -8.62 6.32 -12.30
C VAL A 149 -9.00 7.18 -13.50
N SER A 150 -10.30 7.41 -13.70
CA SER A 150 -10.80 8.33 -14.72
C SER A 150 -12.08 9.01 -14.23
N LYS A 151 -12.35 10.20 -14.76
CA LYS A 151 -13.60 10.95 -14.53
C LYS A 151 -14.83 10.21 -15.05
N SER A 152 -14.67 9.34 -16.06
CA SER A 152 -15.77 8.60 -16.69
C SER A 152 -15.98 7.17 -16.14
N LEU A 153 -15.02 6.62 -15.40
CA LEU A 153 -15.05 5.23 -14.95
C LEU A 153 -15.10 5.14 -13.42
N ASP A 154 -16.00 4.32 -12.89
CA ASP A 154 -16.11 4.02 -11.46
C ASP A 154 -15.10 2.94 -11.01
N ALA A 155 -13.85 3.11 -11.42
CA ALA A 155 -12.75 2.23 -11.04
C ALA A 155 -11.74 3.02 -10.22
N SER A 156 -11.32 2.43 -9.10
CA SER A 156 -10.22 2.95 -8.28
C SER A 156 -9.03 2.00 -8.37
N LEU A 157 -7.84 2.49 -8.06
CA LEU A 157 -6.66 1.64 -7.98
C LEU A 157 -6.71 0.85 -6.68
N ARG A 158 -6.33 -0.41 -6.80
CA ARG A 158 -5.93 -1.25 -5.68
C ARG A 158 -4.43 -1.44 -5.80
N THR A 159 -3.75 -1.20 -4.69
CA THR A 159 -2.31 -1.37 -4.59
C THR A 159 -2.02 -2.42 -3.51
N TYR A 160 -1.05 -3.28 -3.77
CA TYR A 160 -0.49 -4.21 -2.80
C TYR A 160 0.98 -3.91 -2.65
N PHE A 161 1.43 -3.74 -1.41
CA PHE A 161 2.83 -3.65 -1.04
C PHE A 161 3.21 -4.93 -0.33
N VAL A 162 4.14 -5.67 -0.91
CA VAL A 162 4.70 -6.88 -0.33
C VAL A 162 6.12 -6.56 0.09
N ASN A 163 6.43 -6.68 1.38
CA ASN A 163 7.75 -6.40 1.93
C ASN A 163 8.23 -7.58 2.77
N ALA A 164 9.51 -7.94 2.66
CA ALA A 164 10.13 -8.87 3.59
C ALA A 164 10.08 -8.29 5.02
N CYS A 165 9.72 -9.12 5.99
CA CYS A 165 9.67 -8.71 7.38
C CYS A 165 11.08 -8.52 7.95
N ASP A 166 11.27 -7.43 8.69
CA ASP A 166 12.47 -7.14 9.49
C ASP A 166 12.10 -7.27 10.97
N PHE A 167 12.16 -8.49 11.48
CA PHE A 167 11.84 -8.79 12.88
C PHE A 167 12.94 -8.28 13.82
N VAL A 168 12.53 -7.74 14.97
CA VAL A 168 13.48 -7.29 16.00
C VAL A 168 14.39 -8.44 16.45
N ASN A 169 13.79 -9.61 16.70
CA ASN A 169 14.48 -10.86 16.95
C ASN A 169 13.90 -11.95 16.04
N ALA A 170 14.70 -12.43 15.07
CA ALA A 170 14.27 -13.44 14.10
C ALA A 170 14.16 -14.87 14.69
N ALA A 171 14.74 -15.10 15.87
CA ALA A 171 14.69 -16.39 16.57
C ALA A 171 14.50 -16.17 18.08
N PRO A 172 13.31 -15.73 18.51
CA PRO A 172 13.01 -15.52 19.92
C PRO A 172 12.97 -16.84 20.68
N GLU A 173 13.54 -16.87 21.88
CA GLU A 173 13.59 -18.05 22.77
C GLU A 173 13.09 -17.69 24.19
N GLY A 174 12.64 -18.70 24.93
CA GLY A 174 12.16 -18.53 26.31
C GLY A 174 11.02 -17.52 26.40
N ASP A 175 11.09 -16.60 27.37
CA ASP A 175 10.04 -15.60 27.59
C ASP A 175 9.95 -14.55 26.46
N ALA A 176 10.99 -14.41 25.63
CA ALA A 176 11.00 -13.44 24.53
C ALA A 176 9.92 -13.73 23.48
N VAL A 177 9.45 -14.99 23.37
CA VAL A 177 8.38 -15.35 22.42
C VAL A 177 7.03 -14.68 22.77
N HIS A 178 6.85 -14.27 24.02
CA HIS A 178 5.64 -13.60 24.50
C HIS A 178 5.72 -12.07 24.38
N ASP A 179 6.92 -11.52 24.17
CA ASP A 179 7.13 -10.07 24.11
C ASP A 179 6.96 -9.56 22.67
N ILE A 180 5.84 -8.86 22.43
CA ILE A 180 5.52 -8.27 21.13
C ILE A 180 6.63 -7.34 20.61
N SER A 181 7.37 -6.67 21.49
CA SER A 181 8.46 -5.78 21.11
C SER A 181 9.70 -6.52 20.56
N GLN A 182 9.83 -7.81 20.86
CA GLN A 182 10.93 -8.66 20.39
C GLN A 182 10.55 -9.45 19.14
N VAL A 183 9.30 -9.91 19.04
CA VAL A 183 8.88 -10.84 17.98
C VAL A 183 8.27 -10.15 16.75
N SER A 184 8.02 -8.84 16.82
CA SER A 184 7.34 -8.11 15.74
C SER A 184 8.32 -7.47 14.76
N ASP A 185 7.78 -7.17 13.58
CA ASP A 185 8.46 -6.37 12.56
C ASP A 185 8.70 -4.93 13.05
N ARG A 186 9.89 -4.39 12.79
CA ARG A 186 10.28 -3.04 13.22
C ARG A 186 9.37 -1.95 12.68
N THR A 187 8.94 -2.08 11.43
CA THR A 187 8.06 -1.10 10.79
C THR A 187 6.65 -1.15 11.41
N PHE A 188 6.16 -2.34 11.76
CA PHE A 188 4.91 -2.48 12.51
C PHE A 188 5.00 -1.80 13.88
N LEU A 189 6.05 -2.09 14.65
CA LEU A 189 6.24 -1.49 15.99
C LEU A 189 6.34 0.03 15.94
N ALA A 190 6.93 0.59 14.89
CA ALA A 190 7.03 2.04 14.70
C ALA A 190 5.68 2.71 14.40
N LYS A 191 4.73 1.99 13.79
CA LYS A 191 3.44 2.53 13.34
C LYS A 191 2.27 2.23 14.28
N ALA A 192 2.33 1.09 14.97
CA ALA A 192 1.25 0.58 15.80
C ALA A 192 1.05 1.47 17.03
N THR A 193 -0.20 1.81 17.32
CA THR A 193 -0.56 2.51 18.56
C THR A 193 -0.43 1.56 19.76
N PRO A 194 -0.30 2.09 21.00
CA PRO A 194 -0.27 1.25 22.20
C PRO A 194 -1.47 0.29 22.31
N HIS A 195 -2.66 0.74 21.92
CA HIS A 195 -3.86 -0.10 21.90
C HIS A 195 -3.76 -1.27 20.92
N VAL A 196 -3.24 -1.03 19.71
CA VAL A 196 -2.99 -2.09 18.72
C VAL A 196 -1.96 -3.09 19.23
N LEU A 197 -0.88 -2.60 19.85
CA LEU A 197 0.14 -3.48 20.45
C LEU A 197 -0.45 -4.38 21.54
N ASP A 198 -1.30 -3.84 22.42
CA ASP A 198 -1.98 -4.62 23.46
C ASP A 198 -2.89 -5.70 22.86
N LEU A 199 -3.67 -5.36 21.82
CA LEU A 199 -4.55 -6.30 21.12
C LEU A 199 -3.75 -7.45 20.51
N TYR A 200 -2.70 -7.13 19.74
CA TYR A 200 -1.87 -8.12 19.08
C TYR A 200 -1.09 -8.97 20.09
N SER A 201 -0.61 -8.37 21.19
CA SER A 201 0.05 -9.11 22.28
C SER A 201 -0.90 -10.14 22.91
N GLY A 202 -2.17 -9.77 23.11
CA GLY A 202 -3.21 -10.68 23.57
C GLY A 202 -3.49 -11.83 22.58
N VAL A 203 -3.42 -11.58 21.27
CA VAL A 203 -3.54 -12.62 20.24
C VAL A 203 -2.34 -13.56 20.28
N ILE A 204 -1.11 -13.04 20.30
CA ILE A 204 0.15 -13.81 20.35
C ILE A 204 0.13 -14.74 21.57
N SER A 205 -0.22 -14.22 22.75
CA SER A 205 -0.32 -15.01 23.97
C SER A 205 -1.31 -16.18 23.84
N LYS A 206 -2.47 -15.95 23.22
CA LYS A 206 -3.47 -17.00 22.97
C LYS A 206 -3.00 -18.03 21.95
N VAL A 207 -2.21 -17.63 20.95
CA VAL A 207 -1.64 -18.54 19.94
C VAL A 207 -0.65 -19.49 20.60
N LEU A 208 0.21 -18.97 21.48
CA LEU A 208 1.24 -19.78 22.15
C LEU A 208 0.66 -20.83 23.12
N CYS A 209 -0.54 -20.60 23.66
CA CYS A 209 -1.17 -21.52 24.61
C CYS A 209 -2.01 -22.64 23.97
N ARG A 210 -2.19 -22.68 22.65
CA ARG A 210 -3.02 -23.72 22.01
C ARG A 210 -2.59 -24.06 20.60
N THR A 211 -2.91 -25.27 20.18
CA THR A 211 -2.82 -25.68 18.78
C THR A 211 -4.12 -25.29 18.05
N GLY A 212 -3.99 -24.62 16.91
CA GLY A 212 -5.12 -24.21 16.06
C GLY A 212 -5.30 -22.69 15.93
N PRO A 213 -6.19 -22.24 15.04
CA PRO A 213 -6.35 -20.83 14.73
C PRO A 213 -6.91 -20.04 15.92
N VAL A 214 -6.42 -18.81 16.07
CA VAL A 214 -6.91 -17.85 17.07
C VAL A 214 -7.67 -16.74 16.36
N ILE A 215 -8.96 -16.67 16.62
CA ILE A 215 -9.81 -15.58 16.13
C ILE A 215 -10.21 -14.73 17.33
N VAL A 216 -9.94 -13.43 17.24
CA VAL A 216 -10.35 -12.42 18.22
C VAL A 216 -11.14 -11.35 17.46
N SER A 217 -12.26 -10.93 18.04
CA SER A 217 -13.03 -9.78 17.58
C SER A 217 -12.94 -8.73 18.69
N ASP A 218 -12.50 -7.53 18.33
CA ASP A 218 -12.48 -6.40 19.24
C ASP A 218 -13.12 -5.19 18.54
N LYS A 219 -13.65 -4.26 19.34
CA LYS A 219 -14.17 -2.98 18.85
C LYS A 219 -13.06 -1.95 19.01
N LEU A 220 -12.52 -1.54 17.88
CA LEU A 220 -11.53 -0.47 17.85
C LEU A 220 -12.20 0.83 18.35
N PRO A 221 -11.50 1.64 19.19
CA PRO A 221 -12.02 2.90 19.69
C PRO A 221 -12.37 3.81 18.50
N SER A 222 -13.52 4.48 18.59
CA SER A 222 -14.19 5.15 17.47
C SER A 222 -13.28 6.06 16.63
N GLY A 223 -12.77 5.52 15.52
CA GLY A 223 -12.43 6.26 14.32
C GLY A 223 -13.35 5.75 13.22
N ALA A 224 -13.96 6.64 12.45
CA ALA A 224 -14.64 6.23 11.23
C ALA A 224 -13.61 5.51 10.33
N HIS A 225 -13.60 4.17 10.37
CA HIS A 225 -12.60 3.37 9.70
C HIS A 225 -12.51 3.73 8.22
N ARG A 226 -11.30 4.00 7.75
CA ARG A 226 -10.90 3.83 6.36
C ARG A 226 -9.49 3.27 6.35
N LEU A 227 -9.37 1.97 6.12
CA LEU A 227 -8.20 1.37 5.49
C LEU A 227 -8.10 1.89 4.05
#